data_AF-A0A6A7APM0-F1
#
_entry.id   AF-A0A6A7APM0-F1
#
_cell.length_a   1.000
_cell.length_b   1.000
_cell.length_c   1.000
_cell.angle_alpha   90.00
_cell.angle_beta   90.00
_cell.angle_gamma   90.00
#
_symmetry.space_group_name_H-M   'P 1'
#
loop_
_entity.id
_entity.type
_entity.pdbx_description
1 polymer ?
#
loop_
_entity_poly.entity_id
_entity_poly.type
_entity_poly.pdbx_seq_one_letter_code
_entity_poly.pdbx_strand_id
1 'polypeptide(L)'
;GMWKAKISVTMERLISRLDWVLYDPNGDEAGHDGMFFEGTQMTMSIKSSDRTDVERSAPFDVSMTGMDLLDVDKARVKFVIEQTMKGCDFGDGNACRPHMITENRPETEMFEVNSCEFYCKDKKDAKLYQADLWCDDLNDAWWGPKNAGFERIFNCGWKGF
;
A
#
# COMPACT_ATOMS: atom_id res chain seq x y z
N GLY A 1 1.66 -8.95 -14.50
CA GLY A 1 0.39 -9.43 -13.89
C GLY A 1 0.04 -8.58 -12.68
N MET A 2 -1.16 -8.70 -12.10
CA MET A 2 -1.54 -7.89 -10.92
C MET A 2 -1.05 -8.54 -9.63
N TRP A 3 -0.26 -7.80 -8.85
CA TRP A 3 0.12 -8.17 -7.49
C TRP A 3 -0.88 -7.58 -6.51
N LYS A 4 -1.11 -8.26 -5.39
CA LYS A 4 -2.07 -7.82 -4.38
C LYS A 4 -1.53 -8.09 -2.98
N ALA A 5 -1.59 -7.11 -2.10
CA ALA A 5 -1.35 -7.30 -0.68
C ALA A 5 -2.66 -7.18 0.10
N LYS A 6 -2.96 -8.17 0.94
CA LYS A 6 -4.01 -8.08 1.95
C LYS A 6 -3.39 -7.48 3.21
N ILE A 7 -3.98 -6.40 3.70
CA ILE A 7 -3.48 -5.60 4.81
C ILE A 7 -4.44 -5.73 5.98
N SER A 8 -3.89 -5.84 7.20
CA SER A 8 -4.64 -5.72 8.45
C SER A 8 -4.05 -4.57 9.27
N VAL A 9 -4.92 -3.64 9.67
CA VAL A 9 -4.60 -2.58 10.62
C VAL A 9 -5.41 -2.86 11.87
N THR A 10 -4.75 -3.05 13.00
CA THR A 10 -5.41 -3.27 14.28
C THR A 10 -4.92 -2.26 15.29
N MET A 11 -5.80 -1.78 16.14
CA MET A 11 -5.45 -0.97 17.30
C MET A 11 -6.21 -1.50 18.50
N GLU A 12 -5.49 -1.67 19.61
CA GLU A 12 -6.06 -1.96 20.92
C GLU A 12 -5.43 -1.04 21.97
N ARG A 13 -6.24 -0.13 22.53
CA ARG A 13 -5.81 0.91 23.47
C ARG A 13 -4.74 1.84 22.87
N LEU A 14 -3.46 1.57 23.13
CA LEU A 14 -2.31 2.38 22.69
C LEU A 14 -1.34 1.57 21.81
N ILE A 15 -1.68 0.31 21.54
CA ILE A 15 -0.86 -0.59 20.74
C ILE A 15 -1.55 -0.75 19.39
N SER A 16 -0.82 -0.45 18.33
CA SER A 16 -1.26 -0.70 16.96
C SER A 16 -0.47 -1.87 16.38
N ARG A 17 -1.04 -2.52 15.38
CA ARG A 17 -0.37 -3.55 14.59
C ARG A 17 -0.74 -3.41 13.13
N LEU A 18 0.27 -3.52 12.28
CA LEU A 18 0.12 -3.66 10.85
C LEU A 18 0.58 -5.04 10.44
N ASP A 19 -0.23 -5.73 9.65
CA ASP A 19 0.11 -6.99 9.00
C ASP A 19 -0.13 -6.88 7.50
N TRP A 20 0.64 -7.64 6.74
CA TRP A 20 0.37 -7.82 5.32
C TRP A 20 0.66 -9.24 4.86
N VAL A 21 -0.07 -9.68 3.85
CA VAL A 21 0.19 -10.90 3.08
C VAL A 21 0.17 -10.53 1.60
N LEU A 22 1.27 -10.77 0.91
CA LEU A 22 1.46 -10.50 -0.50
C LEU A 22 1.05 -11.73 -1.32
N TYR A 23 0.30 -11.50 -2.39
CA TYR A 23 -0.14 -12.51 -3.35
C TYR A 23 0.36 -12.15 -4.74
N ASP A 24 0.79 -13.18 -5.47
CA ASP A 24 1.21 -13.05 -6.85
C ASP A 24 0.02 -13.03 -7.83
N PRO A 25 0.26 -12.83 -9.14
CA PRO A 25 -0.81 -12.79 -10.14
C PRO A 25 -1.63 -14.08 -10.30
N ASN A 26 -1.15 -15.21 -9.79
CA ASN A 26 -1.89 -16.48 -9.79
C ASN A 26 -2.71 -16.67 -8.51
N GLY A 27 -2.56 -15.77 -7.53
CA GLY A 27 -3.21 -15.84 -6.22
C GLY A 27 -2.41 -16.63 -5.19
N ASP A 28 -1.18 -17.05 -5.51
CA ASP A 28 -0.31 -17.74 -4.56
C ASP A 28 0.33 -16.74 -3.61
N GLU A 29 0.43 -17.11 -2.33
CA GLU A 29 1.16 -16.30 -1.35
C GLU A 29 2.63 -16.14 -1.79
N ALA A 30 3.13 -14.93 -1.63
CA ALA A 30 4.45 -14.51 -2.07
C ALA A 30 5.25 -13.81 -0.97
N GLY A 31 4.68 -13.68 0.22
CA GLY A 31 5.34 -13.19 1.41
C GLY A 31 4.34 -12.67 2.43
N HIS A 32 4.77 -12.51 3.67
CA HIS A 32 3.99 -11.89 4.74
C HIS A 32 4.91 -11.27 5.78
N ASP A 33 4.40 -10.28 6.50
CA ASP A 33 5.05 -9.77 7.72
C ASP A 33 4.00 -9.08 8.61
N GLY A 34 4.35 -8.89 9.88
CA GLY A 34 3.46 -8.29 10.87
C GLY A 34 4.22 -7.75 12.07
N MET A 35 3.86 -6.54 12.51
CA MET A 35 4.53 -5.90 13.64
C MET A 35 3.53 -5.19 14.56
N PHE A 36 3.71 -5.40 15.87
CA PHE A 36 3.10 -4.57 16.90
C PHE A 36 4.00 -3.38 17.21
N PHE A 37 3.41 -2.22 17.46
CA PHE A 37 4.14 -1.03 17.87
C PHE A 37 3.28 -0.11 18.73
N GLU A 38 3.94 0.69 19.55
CA GLU A 38 3.33 1.80 20.27
C GLU A 38 3.61 3.10 19.51
N GLY A 39 2.55 3.84 19.18
CA GLY A 39 2.65 5.10 18.45
C GLY A 39 1.58 5.28 17.40
N THR A 40 1.60 6.43 16.73
CA THR A 40 0.62 6.79 15.70
C THR A 40 1.07 6.45 14.28
N GLN A 41 2.36 6.23 14.06
CA GLN A 41 2.92 5.99 12.73
C GLN A 41 3.94 4.86 12.76
N MET A 42 3.89 3.98 11.74
CA MET A 42 4.86 2.91 11.53
C MET A 42 5.03 2.66 10.03
N THR A 43 6.24 2.32 9.62
CA THR A 43 6.56 1.93 8.24
C THR A 43 7.09 0.51 8.19
N MET A 44 6.58 -0.28 7.25
CA MET A 44 7.02 -1.64 6.93
C MET A 44 7.30 -1.75 5.43
N SER A 45 8.05 -2.78 5.01
CA SER A 45 8.29 -3.07 3.61
C SER A 45 7.52 -4.32 3.21
N ILE A 46 6.74 -4.23 2.14
CA ILE A 46 6.11 -5.35 1.45
C ILE A 46 7.04 -5.77 0.32
N LYS A 47 7.49 -7.03 0.38
CA LYS A 47 8.39 -7.63 -0.60
C LYS A 47 8.15 -9.12 -0.65
N SER A 48 8.62 -9.77 -1.70
CA SER A 48 8.57 -11.23 -1.74
C SER A 48 9.47 -11.85 -0.68
N SER A 49 8.94 -12.82 0.05
CA SER A 49 9.69 -13.71 0.94
C SER A 49 9.38 -15.16 0.57
N ASP A 50 10.27 -16.07 0.96
CA ASP A 50 10.01 -17.52 0.91
C ASP A 50 9.76 -18.10 -0.50
N ARG A 51 10.23 -17.42 -1.56
CA ARG A 51 10.21 -17.91 -2.95
C ARG A 51 11.59 -18.40 -3.39
N THR A 52 11.67 -19.66 -3.82
CA THR A 52 12.88 -20.27 -4.38
C THR A 52 13.14 -19.89 -5.83
N ASP A 53 12.09 -19.49 -6.55
CA ASP A 53 12.15 -19.04 -7.94
C ASP A 53 12.08 -17.51 -7.99
N VAL A 54 13.23 -16.87 -8.23
CA VAL A 54 13.37 -15.41 -8.29
C VAL A 54 12.54 -14.82 -9.43
N GLU A 55 12.26 -15.57 -10.50
CA GLU A 55 11.42 -15.11 -11.61
C GLU A 55 9.96 -14.91 -11.19
N ARG A 56 9.56 -15.48 -10.04
CA ARG A 56 8.24 -15.30 -9.44
C ARG A 56 8.22 -14.30 -8.30
N SER A 57 9.28 -13.54 -8.06
CA SER A 57 9.28 -12.50 -7.04
C SER A 57 8.54 -11.24 -7.51
N ALA A 58 8.04 -10.47 -6.55
CA ALA A 58 7.44 -9.18 -6.81
C ALA A 58 8.47 -8.27 -7.52
N PRO A 59 8.07 -7.54 -8.56
CA PRO A 59 8.98 -6.68 -9.31
C PRO A 59 9.38 -5.42 -8.54
N PHE A 60 8.72 -5.13 -7.41
CA PHE A 60 8.93 -3.93 -6.63
C PHE A 60 8.86 -4.24 -5.14
N ASP A 61 9.73 -3.58 -4.39
CA ASP A 61 9.53 -3.36 -2.95
C ASP A 61 8.53 -2.21 -2.78
N VAL A 62 7.59 -2.37 -1.84
CA VAL A 62 6.59 -1.35 -1.52
C VAL A 62 6.73 -0.96 -0.05
N SER A 63 6.97 0.32 0.22
CA SER A 63 6.89 0.85 1.58
C SER A 63 5.44 1.07 1.96
N MET A 64 5.02 0.49 3.08
CA MET A 64 3.69 0.68 3.68
C MET A 64 3.84 1.47 4.98
N THR A 65 3.25 2.66 5.04
CA THR A 65 3.24 3.51 6.23
C THR A 65 1.82 3.66 6.76
N GLY A 66 1.54 3.11 7.94
CA GLY A 66 0.33 3.45 8.67
C GLY A 66 0.48 4.80 9.36
N MET A 67 -0.55 5.64 9.29
CA MET A 67 -0.59 7.01 9.81
C MET A 67 -1.80 7.17 10.73
N ASP A 68 -1.66 7.96 11.80
CA ASP A 68 -2.69 8.23 12.80
C ASP A 68 -3.38 6.96 13.35
N LEU A 69 -2.60 5.88 13.54
CA LEU A 69 -3.13 4.54 13.85
C LEU A 69 -3.82 4.41 15.22
N LEU A 70 -3.69 5.42 16.08
CA LEU A 70 -4.41 5.49 17.36
C LEU A 70 -5.77 6.21 17.28
N ASP A 71 -6.13 6.73 16.11
CA ASP A 71 -7.38 7.48 15.89
C ASP A 71 -8.13 6.84 14.71
N VAL A 72 -9.20 6.09 15.02
CA VAL A 72 -9.97 5.35 14.02
C VAL A 72 -10.52 6.24 12.89
N ASP A 73 -10.79 7.50 13.18
CA ASP A 73 -11.37 8.44 12.22
C ASP A 73 -10.30 9.14 11.38
N LYS A 74 -9.01 8.99 11.71
CA LYS A 74 -7.88 9.54 10.93
C LYS A 74 -6.95 8.47 10.36
N ALA A 75 -7.05 7.24 10.84
CA ALA A 75 -6.17 6.16 10.44
C ALA A 75 -6.18 5.94 8.92
N ARG A 76 -5.02 6.09 8.30
CA ARG A 76 -4.79 5.91 6.86
C ARG A 76 -3.53 5.08 6.64
N VAL A 77 -3.40 4.47 5.48
CA VAL A 77 -2.22 3.72 5.09
C VAL A 77 -1.72 4.21 3.74
N LYS A 78 -0.45 4.60 3.70
CA LYS A 78 0.25 5.03 2.50
C LYS A 78 1.13 3.90 1.97
N PHE A 79 1.05 3.66 0.67
CA PHE A 79 1.88 2.72 -0.06
C PHE A 79 2.75 3.48 -1.04
N VAL A 80 4.05 3.23 -1.05
CA VAL A 80 4.99 3.83 -2.01
C VAL A 80 5.75 2.71 -2.71
N ILE A 81 5.69 2.69 -4.03
CA ILE A 81 6.52 1.79 -4.84
C ILE A 81 7.94 2.38 -4.85
N GLU A 82 8.92 1.65 -4.30
CA GLU A 82 10.30 2.14 -4.13
C GLU A 82 11.13 2.13 -5.43
N GLN A 83 10.44 2.08 -6.57
CA GLN A 83 11.03 2.21 -7.89
C GLN A 83 10.74 3.61 -8.45
N THR A 84 11.81 4.35 -8.74
CA THR A 84 11.68 5.59 -9.51
C THR A 84 11.22 5.30 -10.93
N MET A 85 10.24 6.07 -11.40
CA MET A 85 9.77 6.04 -12.79
C MET A 85 10.71 6.85 -13.68
N LYS A 86 11.61 6.16 -14.38
CA LYS A 86 12.60 6.81 -15.26
C LYS A 86 11.91 7.60 -16.36
N GLY A 87 12.25 8.89 -16.48
CA GLY A 87 11.67 9.79 -17.47
C GLY A 87 10.40 10.51 -16.98
N CYS A 88 10.00 10.27 -15.73
CA CYS A 88 8.87 10.91 -15.07
C CYS A 88 9.36 11.64 -13.82
N ASP A 89 9.53 12.96 -13.95
CA ASP A 89 10.05 13.83 -12.89
C ASP A 89 9.01 14.89 -12.57
N PHE A 90 8.83 15.18 -11.29
CA PHE A 90 8.04 16.34 -10.88
C PHE A 90 8.64 17.62 -11.50
N GLY A 91 7.85 18.69 -11.59
CA GLY A 91 8.27 19.94 -12.24
C GLY A 91 9.51 20.62 -11.64
N ASP A 92 9.93 20.21 -10.44
CA ASP A 92 11.15 20.63 -9.73
C ASP A 92 12.37 19.74 -10.01
N GLY A 93 12.23 18.71 -10.87
CA GLY A 93 13.28 17.75 -11.21
C GLY A 93 13.41 16.58 -10.24
N ASN A 94 12.51 16.46 -9.26
CA ASN A 94 12.52 15.33 -8.34
C ASN A 94 11.95 14.07 -9.01
N ALA A 95 12.66 12.96 -8.83
CA ALA A 95 12.25 11.65 -9.29
C ALA A 95 10.86 11.28 -8.73
N CYS A 96 9.94 10.88 -9.60
CA CYS A 96 8.62 10.45 -9.15
C CYS A 96 8.62 8.96 -8.72
N ARG A 97 7.98 8.70 -7.57
CA ARG A 97 7.65 7.36 -7.09
C ARG A 97 6.14 7.18 -7.00
N PRO A 98 5.58 6.14 -7.61
CA PRO A 98 4.16 5.89 -7.53
C PRO A 98 3.73 5.60 -6.10
N HIS A 99 2.54 6.07 -5.74
CA HIS A 99 2.00 5.84 -4.41
C HIS A 99 0.48 5.81 -4.39
N MET A 100 -0.04 5.23 -3.31
CA MET A 100 -1.46 5.20 -2.97
C MET A 100 -1.62 5.60 -1.51
N ILE A 101 -2.70 6.28 -1.15
CA ILE A 101 -3.06 6.55 0.24
C ILE A 101 -4.52 6.20 0.41
N THR A 102 -4.81 5.30 1.35
CA THR A 102 -6.19 4.90 1.65
C THR A 102 -6.98 6.08 2.21
N GLU A 103 -8.29 6.05 2.04
CA GLU A 103 -9.19 6.96 2.75
C GLU A 103 -9.26 6.64 4.25
N ASN A 104 -9.74 7.62 5.02
CA ASN A 104 -10.08 7.45 6.42
C ASN A 104 -11.55 7.01 6.59
N ARG A 105 -11.88 6.43 7.74
CA ARG A 105 -13.21 5.88 8.02
C ARG A 105 -14.39 6.85 7.79
N PRO A 106 -14.35 8.14 8.18
CA PRO A 106 -15.45 9.07 7.93
C PRO A 106 -15.45 9.66 6.51
N GLU A 107 -14.57 9.20 5.61
CA GLU A 107 -14.45 9.67 4.22
C GLU A 107 -14.18 11.19 4.09
N THR A 108 -13.58 11.80 5.11
CA THR A 108 -13.17 13.22 5.04
C THR A 108 -11.86 13.40 4.27
N GLU A 109 -11.04 12.35 4.22
CA GLU A 109 -9.81 12.25 3.44
C GLU A 109 -9.99 11.16 2.39
N MET A 110 -9.95 11.53 1.11
CA MET A 110 -10.24 10.61 0.00
C MET A 110 -9.09 9.64 -0.28
N PHE A 111 -9.38 8.59 -1.04
CA PHE A 111 -8.35 7.77 -1.66
C PHE A 111 -7.50 8.60 -2.62
N GLU A 112 -6.19 8.55 -2.45
CA GLU A 112 -5.23 9.24 -3.31
C GLU A 112 -4.39 8.22 -4.07
N VAL A 113 -4.17 8.49 -5.35
CA VAL A 113 -3.32 7.66 -6.20
C VAL A 113 -2.48 8.54 -7.11
N ASN A 114 -1.20 8.20 -7.21
CA ASN A 114 -0.27 8.86 -8.11
C ASN A 114 0.58 7.78 -8.79
N SER A 115 0.36 7.57 -10.08
CA SER A 115 1.10 6.60 -10.89
C SER A 115 2.40 7.16 -11.48
N CYS A 116 2.67 8.45 -11.26
CA CYS A 116 3.67 9.26 -11.97
C CYS A 116 3.39 9.54 -13.46
N GLU A 117 2.32 8.99 -14.05
CA GLU A 117 2.11 9.05 -15.50
C GLU A 117 2.04 10.48 -16.06
N PHE A 118 1.46 11.41 -15.30
CA PHE A 118 1.28 12.80 -15.70
C PHE A 118 2.57 13.62 -15.66
N TYR A 119 3.62 13.09 -15.03
CA TYR A 119 4.94 13.73 -14.94
C TYR A 119 5.93 13.17 -15.97
N CYS A 120 5.53 12.20 -16.78
CA CYS A 120 6.36 11.62 -17.82
C CYS A 120 6.49 12.54 -19.04
N LYS A 121 7.72 12.70 -19.54
CA LYS A 121 7.99 13.50 -20.76
C LYS A 121 7.37 12.87 -22.00
N ASP A 122 7.46 11.55 -22.12
CA ASP A 122 6.84 10.76 -23.18
C ASP A 122 5.87 9.71 -22.58
N LYS A 123 4.73 9.48 -23.22
CA LYS A 123 3.75 8.45 -22.77
C LYS A 123 4.34 7.03 -22.67
N LYS A 124 5.38 6.72 -23.45
CA LYS A 124 6.07 5.41 -23.44
C LYS A 124 6.90 5.17 -22.17
N ASP A 125 7.21 6.25 -21.44
CA ASP A 125 8.00 6.20 -20.22
C ASP A 125 7.13 5.86 -19.00
N ALA A 126 5.82 6.11 -19.08
CA ALA A 126 4.85 5.65 -18.09
C ALA A 126 4.82 4.11 -18.06
N LYS A 127 5.29 3.54 -16.94
CA LYS A 127 5.27 2.08 -16.71
C LYS A 127 4.10 1.62 -15.86
N LEU A 128 3.49 2.53 -15.11
CA LEU A 128 2.27 2.33 -14.37
C LEU A 128 1.31 3.46 -14.73
N TYR A 129 0.07 3.09 -14.97
CA TYR A 129 -1.05 4.02 -15.11
C TYR A 129 -1.82 4.07 -13.80
N GLN A 130 -2.63 5.10 -13.60
CA GLN A 130 -3.44 5.23 -12.38
C GLN A 130 -4.34 4.00 -12.16
N ALA A 131 -4.89 3.42 -13.23
CA ALA A 131 -5.69 2.20 -13.16
C ALA A 131 -4.90 0.93 -12.78
N ASP A 132 -3.57 0.98 -12.85
CA ASP A 132 -2.71 -0.12 -12.43
C ASP A 132 -2.48 -0.14 -10.92
N LEU A 133 -2.96 0.87 -10.18
CA LEU A 133 -2.80 1.06 -8.75
C LEU A 133 -4.18 1.18 -8.10
N TRP A 134 -4.48 0.37 -7.10
CA TRP A 134 -5.79 0.38 -6.46
C TRP A 134 -5.72 -0.14 -5.02
N CYS A 135 -6.71 0.23 -4.22
CA CYS A 135 -7.03 -0.39 -2.94
C CYS A 135 -8.55 -0.61 -2.87
N ASP A 136 -8.98 -1.58 -2.08
CA ASP A 136 -10.38 -1.72 -1.69
C ASP A 136 -10.84 -0.39 -1.04
N ASP A 137 -12.00 0.10 -1.46
CA ASP A 137 -12.65 1.25 -0.83
C ASP A 137 -13.24 0.85 0.54
N LEU A 138 -13.86 1.78 1.28
CA LEU A 138 -14.51 1.48 2.56
C LEU A 138 -15.66 0.48 2.45
N ASN A 139 -16.28 0.33 1.28
CA ASN A 139 -17.42 -0.58 1.08
C ASN A 139 -16.95 -2.02 0.90
N ASP A 140 -15.79 -2.20 0.27
CA ASP A 140 -15.15 -3.49 0.04
C ASP A 140 -14.22 -3.89 1.21
N ALA A 141 -13.64 -2.90 1.89
CA ALA A 141 -12.83 -3.09 3.08
C ALA A 141 -13.69 -3.44 4.29
N TRP A 142 -13.23 -4.40 5.10
CA TRP A 142 -13.85 -4.67 6.38
C TRP A 142 -13.36 -3.67 7.43
N TRP A 143 -14.29 -3.11 8.19
CA TRP A 143 -14.03 -2.27 9.36
C TRP A 143 -14.89 -2.73 10.53
N GLY A 144 -14.28 -2.83 11.71
CA GLY A 144 -15.03 -3.22 12.89
C GLY A 144 -14.36 -2.77 14.19
N PRO A 145 -15.15 -2.70 15.28
CA PRO A 145 -14.58 -2.57 16.62
C PRO A 145 -13.78 -3.82 16.97
N LYS A 146 -12.63 -3.65 17.63
CA LYS A 146 -11.82 -4.74 18.17
C LYS A 146 -11.41 -4.42 19.60
N ASN A 147 -11.99 -5.14 20.56
CA ASN A 147 -11.79 -4.86 21.99
C ASN A 147 -11.99 -3.37 22.33
N ALA A 148 -10.92 -2.69 22.77
CA ALA A 148 -10.90 -1.26 23.08
C ALA A 148 -10.27 -0.41 21.95
N GLY A 149 -10.45 -0.82 20.70
CA GLY A 149 -9.98 -0.11 19.51
C GLY A 149 -10.70 -0.59 18.25
N PHE A 150 -9.97 -0.75 17.15
CA PHE A 150 -10.53 -1.08 15.84
C PHE A 150 -9.68 -2.07 15.06
N GLU A 151 -10.29 -2.67 14.05
CA GLU A 151 -9.59 -3.43 13.03
C GLU A 151 -10.13 -3.05 11.64
N ARG A 152 -9.21 -2.97 10.68
CA ARG A 152 -9.46 -2.72 9.27
C ARG A 152 -8.75 -3.78 8.46
N ILE A 153 -9.45 -4.42 7.53
CA ILE A 153 -8.88 -5.41 6.62
C ILE A 153 -9.26 -5.03 5.19
N PHE A 154 -8.27 -4.89 4.33
CA PHE A 154 -8.45 -4.44 2.95
C PHE A 154 -7.33 -4.96 2.05
N ASN A 155 -7.54 -4.94 0.75
CA ASN A 155 -6.53 -5.25 -0.24
C ASN A 155 -6.01 -3.96 -0.90
N CYS A 156 -4.75 -3.98 -1.29
CA CYS A 156 -4.20 -3.04 -2.27
C CYS A 156 -3.47 -3.82 -3.35
N GLY A 157 -3.54 -3.35 -4.60
CA GLY A 157 -2.90 -4.01 -5.72
C GLY A 157 -2.15 -3.04 -6.62
N TRP A 158 -1.14 -3.60 -7.28
CA TRP A 158 -0.36 -2.91 -8.28
C TRP A 158 0.00 -3.84 -9.42
N LYS A 159 0.08 -3.30 -10.62
CA LYS A 159 0.60 -4.06 -11.76
C LYS A 159 2.09 -4.30 -11.60
N GLY A 160 2.50 -5.56 -11.77
CA GLY A 160 3.89 -5.92 -12.03
C GLY A 160 4.23 -5.76 -13.51
N PHE A 161 5.52 -5.57 -13.81
CA PHE A 161 6.03 -5.46 -15.19
C PHE A 161 5.59 -6.62 -16.09
#